data_AF-A0A075FX28-F1
#
_entry.id   AF-A0A075FX28-F1
#
_cell.length_a   1.000
_cell.length_b   1.000
_cell.length_c   1.000
_cell.angle_alpha   90.00
_cell.angle_beta   90.00
_cell.angle_gamma   90.00
#
_symmetry.space_group_name_H-M   'P 1'
#
loop_
_entity.id
_entity.type
_entity.pdbx_description
1 polymer ?
#
loop_
_entity_poly.entity_id
_entity_poly.type
_entity_poly.pdbx_seq_one_letter_code
_entity_poly.pdbx_strand_id
1 'polypeptide(L)'
;MHRKEGHEIGFIDIKLLEPFPTEHVKSLLKDSSVIVDIEANMTAQLGSLIRKNLLKDPDYYVLKYTGRPMTCIEIFDSLKKILEKKAEKRQVLLYGD
;
A
#
# COMPACT_ATOMS: atom_id res chain seq x y z
N MET A 1 -3.67 7.18 12.15
CA MET A 1 -2.67 8.26 11.98
C MET A 1 -3.23 9.55 12.54
N HIS A 2 -2.38 10.39 13.13
CA HIS A 2 -2.80 11.64 13.75
C HIS A 2 -3.29 12.63 12.67
N ARG A 3 -4.57 13.04 12.71
CA ARG A 3 -5.10 14.15 11.88
C ARG A 3 -4.30 15.45 12.00
N LYS A 4 -3.44 15.58 13.03
CA LYS A 4 -2.65 16.76 13.34
C LYS A 4 -1.52 17.05 12.34
N GLU A 5 -1.11 16.09 11.50
CA GLU A 5 -0.07 16.31 10.48
C GLU A 5 -0.63 16.78 9.12
N GLY A 6 -1.95 16.99 9.01
CA GLY A 6 -2.57 17.56 7.80
C GLY A 6 -2.75 16.58 6.63
N HIS A 7 -2.40 15.30 6.80
CA HIS A 7 -2.60 14.27 5.79
C HIS A 7 -3.87 13.45 6.05
N GLU A 8 -4.75 13.38 5.06
CA GLU A 8 -5.90 12.49 5.04
C GLU A 8 -5.48 11.14 4.43
N ILE A 9 -5.77 10.05 5.13
CA ILE A 9 -5.37 8.69 4.74
C ILE A 9 -6.61 7.82 4.73
N GLY A 10 -6.92 7.26 3.55
CA GLY A 10 -7.88 6.19 3.39
C GLY A 10 -7.23 4.83 3.57
N PHE A 11 -8.01 3.84 4.03
CA PHE A 11 -7.60 2.44 4.09
C PHE A 11 -8.60 1.59 3.31
N ILE A 12 -8.08 0.74 2.42
CA ILE A 12 -8.88 -0.17 1.58
C ILE A 12 -8.35 -1.57 1.81
N ASP A 13 -9.22 -2.47 2.26
CA ASP A 13 -8.95 -3.89 2.40
C ASP A 13 -9.68 -4.65 1.28
N ILE A 14 -8.92 -5.24 0.35
CA ILE A 14 -9.47 -5.97 -0.80
C ILE A 14 -9.74 -7.42 -0.40
N LYS A 15 -11.01 -7.73 -0.14
CA LYS A 15 -11.46 -9.07 0.27
C LYS A 15 -11.81 -10.01 -0.88
N LEU A 16 -12.21 -9.46 -2.02
CA LEU A 16 -12.58 -10.22 -3.21
C LEU A 16 -11.55 -9.96 -4.32
N LEU A 17 -10.74 -10.97 -4.64
CA LEU A 17 -9.72 -10.88 -5.69
C LEU A 17 -10.27 -11.27 -7.06
N GLU A 18 -11.22 -12.22 -7.11
CA GLU A 18 -11.85 -12.69 -8.34
C GLU A 18 -13.33 -13.05 -8.08
N PRO A 19 -14.29 -12.49 -8.84
CA PRO A 19 -14.10 -11.41 -9.81
C PRO A 19 -13.65 -10.11 -9.13
N PHE A 20 -12.60 -9.48 -9.67
CA PHE A 20 -12.05 -8.26 -9.08
C PHE A 20 -13.08 -7.10 -9.18
N PRO A 21 -13.39 -6.38 -8.08
CA PRO A 21 -14.40 -5.33 -8.05
C PRO A 21 -13.88 -4.00 -8.65
N THR A 22 -13.52 -4.01 -9.92
CA THR A 22 -12.81 -2.91 -10.62
C THR A 22 -13.46 -1.55 -10.44
N GLU A 23 -14.75 -1.41 -10.73
CA GLU A 23 -15.44 -0.11 -10.70
C GLU A 23 -15.57 0.45 -9.27
N HIS A 24 -15.77 -0.44 -8.29
CA HIS A 24 -15.82 -0.03 -6.89
C HIS A 24 -14.46 0.47 -6.40
N VAL A 25 -13.38 -0.27 -6.70
CA VAL A 25 -12.02 0.13 -6.32
C VAL A 25 -11.61 1.42 -7.04
N LYS A 26 -11.96 1.59 -8.33
CA LYS A 26 -11.76 2.88 -9.04
C LYS A 26 -12.43 4.04 -8.32
N SER A 27 -13.68 3.86 -7.91
CA SER A 27 -14.43 4.90 -7.20
C SER A 27 -13.77 5.29 -5.88
N LEU A 28 -13.24 4.33 -5.13
CA LEU A 28 -12.56 4.59 -3.85
C LEU A 28 -11.21 5.31 -4.05
N LEU A 29 -10.53 5.06 -5.16
CA LEU A 29 -9.21 5.62 -5.46
C LEU A 29 -9.25 6.96 -6.21
N LYS A 30 -10.44 7.42 -6.65
CA LYS A 30 -10.60 8.55 -7.58
C LYS A 30 -9.89 9.82 -7.13
N ASP A 31 -10.01 10.17 -5.85
CA ASP A 31 -9.47 11.42 -5.29
C ASP A 31 -8.14 11.21 -4.54
N SER A 32 -7.57 10.00 -4.63
CA SER A 32 -6.28 9.69 -4.00
C SER A 32 -5.11 10.27 -4.78
N SER A 33 -4.30 11.10 -4.10
CA SER A 33 -3.08 11.68 -4.67
C SER A 33 -1.90 10.70 -4.65
N VAL A 34 -1.90 9.75 -3.71
CA VAL A 34 -0.85 8.73 -3.53
C VAL A 34 -1.52 7.42 -3.16
N ILE A 35 -1.20 6.36 -3.90
CA ILE A 35 -1.66 4.99 -3.66
C ILE A 35 -0.48 4.16 -3.16
N VAL A 36 -0.63 3.55 -1.99
CA VAL A 36 0.39 2.69 -1.39
C VAL A 36 -0.16 1.28 -1.29
N ASP A 37 0.54 0.33 -1.91
CA ASP A 37 0.26 -1.10 -1.78
C ASP A 37 1.05 -1.67 -0.59
N ILE A 38 0.37 -2.39 0.29
CA ILE A 38 0.94 -2.96 1.51
C ILE A 38 0.62 -4.45 1.54
N GLU A 39 1.62 -5.30 1.35
CA GLU A 39 1.38 -6.74 1.24
C GLU A 39 2.56 -7.61 1.72
N ALA A 40 2.20 -8.81 2.22
CA ALA A 40 3.15 -9.76 2.79
C ALA A 40 3.71 -10.73 1.73
N ASN A 41 4.24 -10.21 0.63
CA ASN A 41 4.93 -11.02 -0.38
C ASN A 41 6.04 -10.25 -1.11
N MET A 42 6.89 -10.98 -1.83
CA MET A 42 8.06 -10.42 -2.52
C MET A 42 7.75 -9.84 -3.90
N THR A 43 6.78 -10.36 -4.63
CA THR A 43 6.60 -10.02 -6.06
C THR A 43 5.55 -8.93 -6.31
N ALA A 44 4.98 -8.39 -5.25
CA ALA A 44 3.87 -7.45 -5.29
C ALA A 44 2.64 -7.98 -6.06
N GLN A 45 2.07 -9.08 -5.59
CA GLN A 45 1.00 -9.79 -6.32
C GLN A 45 -0.32 -9.00 -6.34
N LEU A 46 -0.68 -8.33 -5.25
CA LEU A 46 -1.86 -7.47 -5.20
C LEU A 46 -1.68 -6.27 -6.12
N GLY A 47 -0.51 -5.63 -6.08
CA GLY A 47 -0.17 -4.55 -7.01
C GLY A 47 -0.27 -4.98 -8.48
N SER A 48 0.16 -6.20 -8.81
CA SER A 48 0.03 -6.78 -10.15
C SER A 48 -1.45 -6.99 -10.55
N LEU A 49 -2.30 -7.44 -9.62
CA LEU A 49 -3.74 -7.58 -9.84
C LEU A 49 -4.43 -6.22 -10.01
N ILE A 50 -4.04 -5.22 -9.21
CA ILE A 50 -4.48 -3.83 -9.33
C ILE A 50 -4.13 -3.31 -10.72
N ARG A 51 -2.87 -3.43 -11.15
CA ARG A 51 -2.42 -3.01 -12.49
C ARG A 51 -3.23 -3.65 -13.60
N LYS A 52 -3.47 -4.97 -13.51
CA LYS A 52 -4.24 -5.72 -14.53
C LYS A 52 -5.67 -5.20 -14.67
N ASN A 53 -6.35 -4.88 -13.57
CA ASN A 53 -7.77 -4.51 -13.57
C ASN A 53 -8.00 -3.00 -13.72
N LEU A 54 -7.12 -2.18 -13.15
CA LEU A 54 -7.25 -0.73 -13.07
C LEU A 54 -6.40 0.01 -14.12
N LEU A 55 -5.48 -0.68 -14.80
CA LEU A 55 -4.48 -0.10 -15.72
C LEU A 55 -3.63 1.01 -15.06
N LYS A 56 -3.50 0.95 -13.73
CA LYS A 56 -2.75 1.88 -12.89
C LYS A 56 -1.91 1.09 -11.89
N ASP A 57 -0.65 1.45 -11.76
CA ASP A 57 0.23 0.93 -10.72
C ASP A 57 0.08 1.73 -9.42
N PRO A 58 0.19 1.09 -8.25
CA PRO A 58 0.48 1.79 -7.00
C PRO A 58 1.74 2.67 -7.12
N ASP A 59 1.70 3.83 -6.47
CA ASP A 59 2.81 4.79 -6.47
C ASP A 59 3.98 4.25 -5.62
N TYR A 60 3.65 3.60 -4.50
CA TYR A 60 4.60 2.99 -3.57
C TYR A 60 4.18 1.58 -3.17
N TYR A 61 5.17 0.78 -2.79
CA TYR A 61 5.01 -0.58 -2.28
C TYR A 61 5.69 -0.71 -0.93
N VAL A 62 4.98 -1.25 0.05
CA VAL A 62 5.50 -1.64 1.36
C VAL A 62 5.34 -3.15 1.50
N LEU A 63 6.44 -3.86 1.39
CA LEU A 63 6.46 -5.31 1.27
C LEU A 63 7.13 -5.94 2.50
N LYS A 64 6.60 -7.08 2.94
CA LYS A 64 7.27 -7.94 3.94
C LYS A 64 7.25 -9.37 3.48
N TYR A 65 8.39 -10.03 3.50
CA TYR A 65 8.52 -11.43 3.04
C TYR A 65 9.53 -12.21 3.88
N THR A 66 9.60 -11.87 5.16
CA THR A 66 10.58 -12.41 6.10
C THR A 66 10.01 -13.52 6.99
N GLY A 67 8.72 -13.83 6.81
CA GLY A 67 7.97 -14.80 7.62
C GLY A 67 7.41 -14.21 8.91
N ARG A 68 7.81 -13.00 9.32
CA ARG A 68 7.26 -12.30 10.49
C ARG A 68 6.11 -11.36 10.12
N PRO A 69 5.13 -11.15 11.02
CA PRO A 69 4.09 -10.14 10.82
C PRO A 69 4.66 -8.73 10.65
N MET A 70 3.95 -7.88 9.90
CA MET A 70 4.24 -6.45 9.85
C MET A 70 3.84 -5.81 11.18
N THR A 71 4.73 -5.00 11.75
CA THR A 71 4.42 -4.24 12.96
C THR A 71 3.85 -2.87 12.62
N CYS A 72 3.06 -2.28 13.54
CA CYS A 72 2.54 -0.93 13.34
C CYS A 72 3.65 0.12 13.20
N ILE A 73 4.81 -0.10 13.83
CA ILE A 73 5.97 0.80 13.79
C ILE A 73 6.58 0.79 12.39
N GLU A 74 6.85 -0.40 11.84
CA GLU A 74 7.37 -0.54 10.46
C GLU A 74 6.48 0.17 9.44
N ILE A 75 5.16 -0.06 9.52
CA ILE A 75 4.19 0.58 8.63
C ILE A 75 4.17 2.09 8.82
N PHE A 76 4.16 2.56 10.08
CA PHE A 76 4.17 3.98 10.39
C PHE A 76 5.41 4.68 9.82
N ASP A 77 6.60 4.11 10.02
CA ASP A 77 7.85 4.68 9.53
C ASP A 77 7.91 4.69 8.00
N SER A 78 7.45 3.62 7.34
CA SER A 78 7.36 3.56 5.88
C SER A 78 6.39 4.59 5.31
N LEU A 79 5.21 4.75 5.91
CA LEU A 79 4.22 5.74 5.48
C LEU A 79 4.74 7.16 5.72
N LYS A 80 5.39 7.43 6.85
CA LYS A 80 6.02 8.73 7.13
C LYS A 80 7.06 9.11 6.08
N LYS A 81 7.94 8.18 5.70
CA LYS A 81 8.93 8.40 4.62
C LYS A 81 8.26 8.70 3.27
N ILE A 82 7.14 8.05 2.96
CA ILE A 82 6.36 8.29 1.73
C ILE A 82 5.78 9.71 1.74
N LEU A 83 5.13 10.11 2.83
CA LEU A 83 4.52 11.43 2.97
C LEU A 83 5.56 12.56 2.91
N GLU A 84 6.75 12.34 3.49
CA GLU A 84 7.88 13.26 3.39
C GLU A 84 8.58 13.25 2.02
N LYS A 85 8.14 12.41 1.07
CA LYS A 85 8.75 12.21 -0.26
C LYS A 85 10.22 11.78 -0.21
N LYS A 86 10.59 11.03 0.84
CA LYS A 86 11.95 10.49 1.06
C LYS A 86 12.03 8.97 0.86
N ALA A 87 10.90 8.30 0.65
CA ALA A 87 10.86 6.86 0.43
C ALA A 87 11.27 6.50 -1.01
N GLU A 88 11.97 5.37 -1.15
CA GLU A 88 12.04 4.67 -2.43
C GLU A 88 10.67 4.13 -2.82
N LYS A 89 10.48 3.87 -4.11
CA LYS A 89 9.24 3.30 -4.65
C LYS A 89 8.85 1.98 -3.97
N ARG A 90 9.84 1.18 -3.57
CA ARG A 90 9.66 -0.11 -2.93
C ARG A 90 10.40 -0.14 -1.60
N GLN A 91 9.66 -0.26 -0.51
CA GLN A 91 10.18 -0.41 0.84
C GLN A 91 10.01 -1.85 1.30
N VAL A 92 11.07 -2.45 1.83
CA VAL A 92 11.05 -3.81 2.37
C VAL A 92 11.18 -3.72 3.89
N LEU A 93 10.23 -4.32 4.58
CA LEU A 93 10.16 -4.37 6.04
C LEU A 93 10.98 -5.56 6.55
N LEU A 94 11.90 -5.30 7.48
CA LEU A 94 12.90 -6.27 7.97
C LEU A 94 12.90 -6.44 9.50
N TYR A 95 11.94 -5.85 10.22
CA TYR A 95 11.97 -5.94 11.69
C TYR A 95 11.78 -7.39 12.15
N GLY A 96 12.73 -7.81 12.99
CA GLY A 96 12.79 -9.13 13.58
C GLY A 96 13.56 -10.15 12.75
N ASP A 97 14.09 -9.81 11.59
CA ASP A 97 14.87 -10.76 10.79
C ASP A 97 16.13 -11.26 11.51
#